data_AF-S7HL54-F1
#
_entry.id   AF-S7HL54-F1
#
_cell.length_a   1.000
_cell.length_b   1.000
_cell.length_c   1.000
_cell.angle_alpha   90.00
_cell.angle_beta   90.00
_cell.angle_gamma   90.00
#
_symmetry.space_group_name_H-M   'P 1'
#
loop_
_entity.id
_entity.type
_entity.pdbx_description
1 polymer ?
#
loop_
_entity_poly.entity_id
_entity_poly.type
_entity_poly.pdbx_seq_one_letter_code
_entity_poly.pdbx_strand_id
1 'polypeptide(L)'
;MDLKEVSERSAAIRAAYHALEREYHGSEWSVEEDALAFLTDAGLVGRLTMSHEGRWPSDEEGKLPSKIGECVWWLSVLADRTGLDFADCVQQFLADTEQTLK
;
A
#
# COMPACT_ATOMS: atom_id res chain seq x y z
N MET A 1 1.32 -7.76 14.98
CA MET A 1 2.03 -6.85 14.09
C MET A 1 1.62 -5.43 14.42
N ASP A 2 2.58 -4.58 14.68
CA ASP A 2 2.37 -3.14 14.81
C ASP A 2 2.82 -2.41 13.53
N LEU A 3 2.61 -1.10 13.45
CA LEU A 3 2.95 -0.31 12.26
C LEU A 3 4.46 -0.24 12.00
N LYS A 4 5.28 -0.36 13.04
CA LYS A 4 6.74 -0.38 12.89
C LYS A 4 7.19 -1.69 12.24
N GLU A 5 6.65 -2.83 12.69
CA GLU A 5 6.88 -4.13 12.07
C GLU A 5 6.38 -4.14 10.62
N VAL A 6 5.27 -3.47 10.30
CA VAL A 6 4.82 -3.27 8.90
C VAL A 6 5.88 -2.51 8.10
N SER A 7 6.39 -1.39 8.59
CA SER A 7 7.41 -0.60 7.90
C SER A 7 8.68 -1.38 7.61
N GLU A 8 9.24 -2.04 8.63
CA GLU A 8 10.48 -2.81 8.49
C GLU A 8 10.34 -3.95 7.47
N ARG A 9 9.23 -4.68 7.53
CA ARG A 9 8.95 -5.77 6.58
C ARG A 9 8.67 -5.25 5.17
N SER A 10 7.97 -4.12 5.05
CA SER A 10 7.62 -3.52 3.76
C SER A 10 8.85 -3.00 3.03
N ALA A 11 9.74 -2.31 3.75
CA ALA A 11 11.03 -1.85 3.24
C ALA A 11 11.91 -3.02 2.78
N ALA A 12 11.98 -4.11 3.56
CA ALA A 12 12.74 -5.29 3.19
C ALA A 12 12.21 -5.94 1.90
N ILE A 13 10.89 -6.04 1.74
CA ILE A 13 10.28 -6.57 0.51
C ILE A 13 10.55 -5.64 -0.68
N ARG A 14 10.42 -4.32 -0.51
CA ARG A 14 10.70 -3.37 -1.61
C ARG A 14 12.16 -3.40 -2.04
N ALA A 15 13.09 -3.50 -1.09
CA ALA A 15 14.51 -3.65 -1.38
C ALA A 15 14.81 -4.92 -2.20
N ALA A 16 14.11 -6.03 -1.92
CA ALA A 16 14.20 -7.24 -2.72
C ALA A 16 13.68 -7.03 -4.15
N TYR A 17 12.55 -6.34 -4.32
CA TYR A 17 12.06 -5.99 -5.66
C TYR A 17 13.01 -5.05 -6.41
N HIS A 18 13.60 -4.05 -5.76
CA HIS A 18 14.62 -3.20 -6.38
C HIS A 18 15.85 -4.00 -6.84
N ALA A 19 16.24 -5.05 -6.11
CA ALA A 19 17.30 -5.95 -6.58
C ALA A 19 16.91 -6.67 -7.88
N LEU A 20 15.67 -7.15 -7.98
CA LEU A 20 15.14 -7.77 -9.20
C LEU A 20 15.04 -6.77 -10.36
N GLU A 21 14.61 -5.54 -10.09
CA GLU A 21 14.53 -4.47 -11.09
C GLU A 21 15.91 -4.13 -11.66
N ARG A 22 16.93 -4.01 -10.81
CA ARG A 22 18.32 -3.82 -11.26
C ARG A 22 18.82 -5.01 -12.08
N GLU A 23 18.47 -6.24 -11.70
CA GLU A 23 18.87 -7.47 -12.40
C GLU A 23 18.23 -7.54 -13.80
N TYR A 24 16.92 -7.34 -13.90
CA TYR A 24 16.17 -7.57 -15.15
C TYR A 24 16.02 -6.33 -16.03
N HIS A 25 16.06 -5.14 -15.46
CA HIS A 25 15.74 -3.88 -16.14
C HIS A 25 16.87 -2.84 -16.06
N GLY A 26 17.90 -3.07 -15.23
CA GLY A 26 19.08 -2.19 -15.13
C GLY A 26 18.82 -0.87 -14.39
N SER A 27 17.60 -0.65 -13.89
CA SER A 27 17.20 0.52 -13.11
C SER A 27 16.17 0.11 -12.06
N GLU A 28 16.09 0.87 -10.98
CA GLU A 28 15.01 0.78 -9.99
C GLU A 28 13.84 1.65 -10.43
N TRP A 29 12.63 1.26 -10.03
CA TRP A 29 11.48 2.14 -10.19
C TRP A 29 11.63 3.42 -9.37
N SER A 30 11.17 4.52 -9.95
CA SER A 30 11.07 5.80 -9.27
C SER A 30 9.95 5.79 -8.21
N VAL A 31 9.92 6.81 -7.36
CA VAL A 31 8.85 6.95 -6.36
C VAL A 31 7.49 7.15 -7.06
N GLU A 32 7.49 7.86 -8.19
CA GLU A 32 6.31 8.09 -9.02
C GLU A 32 5.78 6.78 -9.65
N GLU A 33 6.67 5.88 -10.05
CA GLU A 33 6.30 4.55 -10.55
C GLU A 33 5.71 3.67 -9.45
N ASP A 34 6.28 3.70 -8.24
CA ASP A 34 5.70 3.03 -7.06
C ASP A 34 4.30 3.59 -6.73
N ALA A 35 4.12 4.92 -6.80
CA ALA A 35 2.83 5.56 -6.58
C ALA A 35 1.79 5.18 -7.64
N LEU A 36 2.21 5.01 -8.90
CA LEU A 36 1.35 4.54 -9.98
C LEU A 36 0.91 3.09 -9.78
N ALA A 37 1.82 2.24 -9.32
CA ALA A 37 1.51 0.85 -9.00
C ALA A 37 0.51 0.75 -7.84
N PHE A 38 0.70 1.55 -6.78
CA PHE A 38 -0.27 1.70 -5.69
C PHE A 38 -1.68 2.05 -6.21
N LEU A 39 -1.79 3.02 -7.13
CA LEU A 39 -3.09 3.44 -7.66
C LEU A 39 -3.84 2.30 -8.36
N THR A 40 -3.10 1.39 -9.00
CA THR A 40 -3.68 0.19 -9.63
C THR A 40 -4.32 -0.72 -8.58
N ASP A 41 -3.61 -1.01 -7.49
CA ASP A 41 -4.12 -1.87 -6.42
C ASP A 41 -5.25 -1.19 -5.63
N ALA A 42 -5.17 0.12 -5.39
CA ALA A 42 -6.26 0.88 -4.77
C ALA A 42 -7.54 0.82 -5.62
N GLY A 43 -7.43 0.92 -6.94
CA GLY A 43 -8.55 0.74 -7.85
C GLY A 43 -9.14 -0.68 -7.81
N LEU A 44 -8.29 -1.71 -7.64
CA LEU A 44 -8.74 -3.08 -7.45
C LEU A 44 -9.49 -3.27 -6.12
N VAL A 45 -9.01 -2.69 -5.03
CA VAL A 45 -9.74 -2.70 -3.74
C VAL A 45 -11.15 -2.12 -3.93
N GLY A 46 -11.30 -1.01 -4.65
CA GLY A 46 -12.61 -0.45 -4.96
C GLY A 46 -13.53 -1.42 -5.72
N ARG A 47 -13.05 -2.00 -6.82
CA ARG A 47 -13.83 -2.97 -7.63
C ARG A 47 -14.18 -4.23 -6.84
N LEU A 48 -13.23 -4.79 -6.12
CA LEU A 48 -13.41 -6.00 -5.31
C LEU A 48 -14.37 -5.73 -4.13
N THR A 49 -14.37 -4.52 -3.57
CA THR A 49 -15.36 -4.11 -2.56
C THR A 49 -16.76 -4.05 -3.15
N MET A 50 -16.93 -3.43 -4.33
CA MET A 50 -18.24 -3.42 -5.00
C MET A 50 -18.74 -4.84 -5.30
N SER A 51 -17.83 -5.75 -5.67
CA SER A 51 -18.18 -7.14 -5.90
C SER A 51 -18.55 -7.87 -4.62
N HIS A 52 -17.79 -7.67 -3.53
CA HIS A 52 -18.10 -8.20 -2.21
C HIS A 52 -19.50 -7.77 -1.72
N GLU A 53 -19.90 -6.52 -2.02
CA GLU A 53 -21.23 -6.00 -1.69
C GLU A 53 -22.34 -6.41 -2.69
N GLY A 54 -22.04 -7.30 -3.65
CA GLY A 54 -23.00 -7.76 -4.66
C GLY A 54 -23.45 -6.68 -5.66
N ARG A 55 -22.70 -5.58 -5.78
CA ARG A 55 -22.98 -4.45 -6.69
C ARG A 55 -22.24 -4.54 -8.01
N TRP A 56 -21.31 -5.48 -8.15
CA TRP A 56 -20.50 -5.66 -9.35
C TRP A 56 -20.17 -7.15 -9.60
N PRO A 57 -20.32 -7.67 -10.83
CA PRO A 57 -19.95 -9.05 -11.16
C PRO A 57 -18.42 -9.20 -11.21
N SER A 58 -17.88 -10.23 -10.56
CA SER A 58 -16.44 -10.53 -10.57
C SER A 58 -16.21 -12.04 -10.51
N ASP A 59 -15.21 -12.49 -11.25
CA ASP A 59 -14.70 -13.87 -11.17
C ASP A 59 -13.55 -14.00 -10.15
N GLU A 60 -13.26 -12.93 -9.41
CA GLU A 60 -12.13 -12.82 -8.48
C GLU A 60 -12.56 -12.82 -7.00
N GLU A 61 -13.54 -13.66 -6.66
CA GLU A 61 -13.98 -13.84 -5.27
C GLU A 61 -12.79 -14.20 -4.37
N GLY A 62 -12.67 -13.49 -3.23
CA GLY A 62 -11.62 -13.76 -2.23
C GLY A 62 -10.28 -13.02 -2.41
N LYS A 63 -10.11 -12.19 -3.45
CA LYS A 63 -8.88 -11.36 -3.61
C LYS A 63 -8.86 -10.06 -2.80
N LEU A 64 -10.01 -9.64 -2.26
CA LEU A 64 -10.11 -8.38 -1.51
C LEU A 64 -9.12 -8.30 -0.32
N PRO A 65 -8.96 -9.33 0.54
CA PRO A 65 -8.03 -9.27 1.65
C PRO A 65 -6.57 -9.07 1.23
N SER A 66 -6.12 -9.76 0.16
CA SER A 66 -4.73 -9.61 -0.31
C SER A 66 -4.49 -8.22 -0.89
N LYS A 67 -5.46 -7.66 -1.64
CA LYS A 67 -5.33 -6.32 -2.20
C LYS A 67 -5.37 -5.21 -1.15
N ILE A 68 -6.16 -5.37 -0.08
CA ILE A 68 -6.06 -4.48 1.08
C ILE A 68 -4.64 -4.55 1.69
N GLY A 69 -4.09 -5.75 1.86
CA GLY A 69 -2.73 -5.94 2.34
C GLY A 69 -1.66 -5.28 1.45
N GLU A 70 -1.77 -5.44 0.13
CA GLU A 70 -0.87 -4.80 -0.84
C GLU A 70 -0.98 -3.28 -0.81
N CYS A 71 -2.18 -2.71 -0.65
CA CYS A 71 -2.33 -1.27 -0.47
C CYS A 71 -1.66 -0.75 0.81
N VAL A 72 -1.76 -1.49 1.91
CA VAL A 72 -1.05 -1.12 3.16
C VAL A 72 0.47 -1.20 2.96
N TRP A 73 0.96 -2.24 2.27
CA TRP A 73 2.38 -2.37 1.92
C TRP A 73 2.85 -1.18 1.06
N TRP A 74 2.11 -0.82 0.02
CA TRP A 74 2.43 0.32 -0.83
C TRP A 74 2.47 1.64 -0.06
N LEU A 75 1.49 1.91 0.81
CA LEU A 75 1.48 3.13 1.62
C LEU A 75 2.67 3.19 2.57
N SER A 76 3.07 2.05 3.14
CA SER A 76 4.27 1.94 3.97
C SER A 76 5.55 2.20 3.17
N VAL A 77 5.67 1.62 1.96
CA VAL A 77 6.79 1.88 1.03
C VAL A 77 6.86 3.36 0.64
N LEU A 78 5.73 3.97 0.29
CA LEU A 78 5.68 5.37 -0.13
C LEU A 78 6.05 6.32 1.01
N ALA A 79 5.64 6.02 2.25
CA ALA A 79 6.08 6.78 3.42
C ALA A 79 7.62 6.74 3.54
N ASP A 80 8.22 5.54 3.53
CA ASP A 80 9.67 5.37 3.61
C ASP A 80 10.41 6.09 2.47
N ARG A 81 9.96 5.88 1.23
CA ARG A 81 10.58 6.48 0.03
C ARG A 81 10.42 8.00 -0.06
N THR A 82 9.53 8.60 0.74
CA THR A 82 9.36 10.06 0.85
C THR A 82 9.95 10.64 2.12
N GLY A 83 10.64 9.81 2.94
CA GLY A 83 11.30 10.25 4.17
C GLY A 83 10.34 10.47 5.34
N LEU A 84 9.17 9.82 5.33
CA LEU A 84 8.15 9.88 6.36
C LEU A 84 8.13 8.59 7.19
N ASP A 85 7.82 8.72 8.47
CA ASP A 85 7.53 7.55 9.32
C ASP A 85 6.06 7.14 9.17
N PHE A 86 5.82 5.88 8.77
CA PHE A 86 4.47 5.38 8.52
C PHE A 86 3.59 5.37 9.78
N ALA A 87 4.16 5.06 10.95
CA ALA A 87 3.40 5.03 12.19
C ALA A 87 2.98 6.45 12.59
N ASP A 88 3.88 7.42 12.46
CA ASP A 88 3.59 8.84 12.69
C ASP A 88 2.50 9.35 11.74
N CYS A 89 2.55 9.00 10.44
CA CYS A 89 1.51 9.37 9.48
C CYS A 89 0.13 8.87 9.90
N VAL A 90 0.03 7.60 10.31
CA VAL A 90 -1.24 7.00 10.74
C VAL A 90 -1.72 7.63 12.04
N GLN A 91 -0.83 7.79 13.02
CA GLN A 91 -1.16 8.37 14.32
C GLN A 91 -1.66 9.81 14.19
N GLN A 92 -1.00 10.62 13.36
CA GLN A 92 -1.38 12.01 13.11
C GLN A 92 -2.79 12.09 12.51
N PHE A 93 -3.08 11.31 11.46
CA PHE A 93 -4.40 11.29 10.82
C PHE A 93 -5.52 10.94 11.81
N LEU A 94 -5.32 9.92 12.64
CA LEU A 94 -6.31 9.48 13.62
C LEU A 94 -6.57 10.57 14.67
N ALA A 95 -5.51 11.15 15.25
CA ALA A 95 -5.62 12.20 16.26
C ALA A 95 -6.35 13.44 15.73
N ASP A 96 -6.00 13.91 14.54
CA ASP A 96 -6.61 15.09 13.91
C ASP A 96 -8.10 14.85 13.59
N THR A 97 -8.42 13.65 13.09
CA THR A 97 -9.80 13.28 12.76
C THR A 97 -10.66 13.19 14.03
N GLU A 98 -10.16 12.55 15.08
CA GLU A 98 -10.84 12.46 16.38
C GLU A 98 -11.08 13.84 17.02
N GLN A 99 -10.14 14.78 16.84
CA GLN A 99 -10.30 16.14 17.32
C GLN A 99 -11.36 16.90 16.51
N THR A 100 -11.42 16.69 15.20
CA THR A 100 -12.38 17.34 14.30
C THR A 100 -13.82 16.88 14.52
N LEU A 101 -14.01 15.63 14.99
CA LEU A 101 -15.33 15.05 15.24
C LEU A 101 -15.89 15.32 16.67
N LYS A 102 -15.15 16.07 17.51
CA LYS A 102 -15.59 16.52 18.84
C LYS A 102 -16.18 17.92 18.79
#